data_AF-A0A2V5MB99-F1
#
_entry.id   AF-A0A2V5MB99-F1
#
_cell.length_a   1.000
_cell.length_b   1.000
_cell.length_c   1.000
_cell.angle_alpha   90.00
_cell.angle_beta   90.00
_cell.angle_gamma   90.00
#
_symmetry.space_group_name_H-M   'P 1'
#
loop_
_entity.id
_entity.type
_entity.pdbx_description
1 polymer ?
#
loop_
_entity_poly.entity_id
_entity_poly.type
_entity_poly.pdbx_seq_one_letter_code
_entity_poly.pdbx_strand_id
1 'polypeptide(L)'
;MTMSAPTDAQRMEKIVSLCKRRGFIFQSGEIYGGLNGAWDYGPLGIELKRNLKNYWWRVMVHERDDVVGMDGAILTHPAVLKASGHVQGFSDPMIDCRTCKSHLRADQLVEKKDVKQCPNCGGKD
;
A
#
# COMPACT_ATOMS: atom_id res chain seq x y z
N MET A 1 18.19 2.06 14.76
CA MET A 1 17.04 2.10 13.84
C MET A 1 17.23 3.30 12.93
N THR A 2 17.73 3.09 11.71
CA THR A 2 17.98 4.17 10.75
C THR A 2 16.65 4.72 10.25
N MET A 3 16.35 5.97 10.60
CA MET A 3 15.20 6.70 10.05
C MET A 3 15.36 6.80 8.53
N SER A 4 14.36 6.35 7.77
CA SER A 4 14.36 6.50 6.31
C SER A 4 14.39 7.98 5.95
N ALA A 5 15.21 8.36 4.96
CA ALA A 5 15.22 9.73 4.46
C ALA A 5 13.81 10.17 4.02
N PRO A 6 13.41 11.43 4.28
CA PRO A 6 12.10 11.92 3.89
C PRO A 6 11.94 11.85 2.37
N THR A 7 10.82 11.27 1.92
CA THR A 7 10.47 11.18 0.51
C THR A 7 10.36 12.59 -0.10
N ASP A 8 11.12 12.86 -1.16
CA ASP A 8 10.99 14.08 -1.95
C ASP A 8 9.64 14.08 -2.68
N ALA A 9 8.69 14.86 -2.16
CA ALA A 9 7.33 14.95 -2.67
C ALA A 9 7.29 15.42 -4.13
N GLN A 10 8.14 16.38 -4.52
CA GLN A 10 8.20 16.90 -5.88
C GLN A 10 8.70 15.84 -6.86
N ARG A 11 9.67 15.02 -6.44
CA ARG A 11 10.12 13.88 -7.23
C ARG A 11 9.02 12.83 -7.37
N MET A 12 8.29 12.53 -6.29
CA MET A 12 7.20 11.56 -6.33
C MET A 12 6.09 12.00 -7.30
N GLU A 13 5.69 13.27 -7.29
CA GLU A 13 4.72 13.83 -8.24
C GLU A 13 5.17 13.67 -9.70
N LYS A 14 6.46 13.90 -9.99
CA LYS A 14 7.03 13.68 -11.33
C LYS A 14 6.94 12.21 -11.75
N ILE A 15 7.19 11.27 -10.83
CA ILE A 15 7.08 9.83 -11.09
C ILE A 15 5.63 9.45 -11.38
N VAL A 16 4.68 9.88 -10.54
CA VAL A 16 3.25 9.61 -10.74
C VAL A 16 2.77 10.16 -12.08
N SER A 17 3.15 11.39 -12.43
CA SER A 17 2.84 12.02 -13.72
C SER A 17 3.38 11.21 -14.90
N LEU A 18 4.62 10.71 -14.81
CA LEU A 18 5.22 9.85 -15.83
C LEU A 18 4.46 8.53 -15.97
N CYS A 19 4.17 7.87 -14.85
CA CYS A 19 3.45 6.60 -14.84
C CYS A 19 2.10 6.70 -15.55
N LYS A 20 1.33 7.75 -15.24
CA LYS A 20 0.03 8.00 -15.87
C LYS A 20 0.18 8.31 -17.36
N ARG A 21 1.08 9.22 -17.74
CA ARG A 21 1.27 9.64 -19.13
C ARG A 21 1.83 8.57 -20.05
N ARG A 22 2.58 7.60 -19.52
CA ARG A 22 3.27 6.57 -20.31
C ARG A 22 2.62 5.19 -20.22
N GLY A 23 1.48 5.05 -19.53
CA GLY A 23 0.76 3.79 -19.47
C GLY A 23 1.41 2.75 -18.57
N PHE A 24 1.94 3.18 -17.42
CA PHE A 24 2.40 2.28 -16.37
C PHE A 24 1.31 1.99 -15.35
N ILE A 25 0.79 3.01 -14.67
CA ILE A 25 -0.16 2.85 -13.56
C ILE A 25 -1.24 3.91 -13.67
N PHE A 26 -2.50 3.50 -13.46
CA PHE A 26 -3.68 4.35 -13.46
C PHE A 26 -4.48 4.18 -12.16
N GLN A 27 -5.25 5.20 -11.81
CA GLN A 27 -6.19 5.10 -10.70
C GLN A 27 -7.32 4.14 -11.09
N SER A 28 -7.55 3.09 -10.30
CA SER A 28 -8.64 2.14 -10.60
C SER A 28 -9.97 2.86 -10.54
N GLY A 29 -10.80 2.68 -11.58
CA GLY A 29 -12.11 3.34 -11.69
C GLY A 29 -12.05 4.86 -11.87
N GLU A 30 -10.97 5.41 -12.44
CA GLU A 30 -10.72 6.85 -12.55
C GLU A 30 -11.92 7.67 -13.07
N ILE A 31 -12.58 7.20 -14.13
CA ILE A 31 -13.74 7.90 -14.73
C ILE A 31 -15.01 7.90 -13.86
N TYR A 32 -15.00 7.11 -12.77
CA TYR A 32 -16.09 7.01 -11.80
C TYR A 32 -15.71 7.60 -10.43
N GLY A 33 -14.64 8.40 -10.36
CA GLY A 33 -14.17 9.03 -9.11
C GLY A 33 -13.05 8.27 -8.40
N GLY A 34 -12.65 7.11 -8.91
CA GLY A 34 -11.53 6.34 -8.40
C GLY A 34 -11.83 5.53 -7.12
N LEU A 35 -11.11 4.42 -6.95
CA LEU A 35 -11.12 3.63 -5.72
C LEU A 35 -9.78 3.75 -4.98
N ASN A 36 -9.77 4.49 -3.86
CA ASN A 36 -8.57 4.66 -3.04
C ASN A 36 -7.99 3.28 -2.62
N GLY A 37 -6.68 3.12 -2.78
CA GLY A 37 -6.00 1.86 -2.48
C GLY A 37 -6.01 0.83 -3.62
N ALA A 38 -6.62 1.15 -4.77
CA ALA A 38 -6.65 0.28 -5.95
C ALA A 38 -6.10 0.99 -7.19
N TRP A 39 -5.33 0.25 -8.00
CA TRP A 39 -4.66 0.76 -9.21
C TRP A 39 -4.63 -0.28 -10.33
N ASP A 40 -4.73 0.21 -11.56
CA ASP A 40 -4.66 -0.59 -12.77
C ASP A 40 -3.29 -0.45 -13.43
N TYR A 41 -2.72 -1.57 -13.87
CA TYR A 41 -1.46 -1.58 -14.62
C TYR A 41 -1.74 -1.43 -16.11
N GLY A 42 -1.20 -0.37 -16.71
CA GLY A 42 -1.27 -0.13 -18.15
C GLY A 42 -0.31 -1.00 -18.97
N PRO A 43 -0.23 -0.80 -20.29
CA PRO A 43 0.56 -1.67 -21.19
C PRO A 43 2.04 -1.79 -20.81
N LEU A 44 2.72 -0.68 -20.45
CA LEU A 44 4.12 -0.76 -20.02
C LEU A 44 4.24 -1.24 -18.57
N GLY A 45 3.25 -0.94 -17.74
CA GLY A 45 3.23 -1.36 -16.35
C GLY A 45 3.11 -2.87 -16.18
N ILE A 46 2.26 -3.52 -16.98
CA ILE A 46 2.08 -4.97 -16.91
C ILE A 46 3.33 -5.71 -17.38
N GLU A 47 4.01 -5.21 -18.41
CA GLU A 47 5.28 -5.78 -18.89
C GLU A 47 6.39 -5.63 -17.85
N LEU A 48 6.53 -4.43 -17.25
CA LEU A 48 7.49 -4.22 -16.17
C LEU A 48 7.21 -5.14 -14.96
N LYS A 49 5.94 -5.24 -14.53
CA LYS A 49 5.51 -6.10 -13.43
C LYS A 49 5.82 -7.57 -13.72
N ARG A 50 5.53 -8.06 -14.94
CA ARG A 50 5.84 -9.44 -15.36
C ARG A 50 7.34 -9.71 -15.38
N ASN A 51 8.12 -8.80 -15.96
CA ASN A 51 9.58 -8.93 -16.01
C ASN A 51 10.19 -9.06 -14.61
N LEU A 52 9.72 -8.22 -13.66
CA LEU A 52 10.18 -8.30 -12.28
C LEU A 52 9.76 -9.60 -11.59
N LYS A 53 8.50 -10.03 -11.75
CA LYS A 53 8.01 -11.30 -11.18
C LYS A 53 8.79 -12.50 -11.73
N ASN A 54 9.02 -12.55 -13.04
CA ASN A 54 9.74 -13.64 -13.70
C ASN A 54 11.21 -13.68 -13.27
N TYR A 55 11.86 -12.52 -13.17
CA TYR A 55 13.22 -12.43 -12.66
C TYR A 55 13.31 -12.94 -11.22
N TRP A 56 12.42 -12.48 -10.35
CA TRP A 56 12.40 -12.89 -8.95
C TRP A 56 12.15 -14.40 -8.81
N TRP A 57 11.18 -14.94 -9.56
CA TRP A 57 10.86 -16.37 -9.53
C TRP A 57 12.05 -17.23 -9.95
N ARG A 58 12.73 -16.86 -11.04
CA ARG A 58 13.94 -17.56 -11.48
C ARG A 58 15.01 -17.58 -10.38
N VAL A 59 15.36 -16.41 -9.84
CA VAL A 59 16.45 -16.29 -8.86
C VAL A 59 16.12 -16.99 -7.55
N MET A 60 14.87 -16.91 -7.10
CA MET A 60 14.47 -17.44 -5.78
C MET A 60 14.05 -18.90 -5.82
N VAL A 61 13.48 -19.40 -6.92
CA VAL A 61 12.91 -20.75 -7.00
C VAL A 61 13.73 -21.67 -7.91
N HIS A 62 14.16 -21.20 -9.09
CA HIS A 62 14.87 -22.07 -10.03
C HIS A 62 16.37 -22.18 -9.74
N GLU A 63 16.99 -21.10 -9.27
CA GLU A 63 18.45 -21.04 -9.02
C GLU A 63 18.83 -21.46 -7.59
N ARG A 64 17.85 -21.84 -6.76
CA ARG A 64 18.04 -22.27 -5.38
C ARG A 64 17.51 -23.69 -5.19
N ASP A 65 18.29 -24.52 -4.52
CA ASP A 65 17.91 -25.92 -4.25
C ASP A 65 17.00 -26.08 -3.01
N ASP A 66 16.75 -24.99 -2.27
CA ASP A 66 16.06 -25.00 -0.98
C ASP A 66 14.70 -24.28 -0.97
N VAL A 67 14.18 -23.90 -2.14
CA VAL A 67 12.90 -23.19 -2.28
C VAL A 67 12.02 -23.89 -3.33
N VAL A 68 10.77 -24.16 -2.96
CA VAL A 68 9.77 -24.78 -3.86
C VAL A 68 8.66 -23.79 -4.22
N GLY A 69 8.27 -23.79 -5.50
CA GLY A 69 7.16 -22.98 -5.99
C GLY A 69 5.80 -23.55 -5.57
N MET A 70 4.87 -22.66 -5.19
CA MET A 70 3.50 -23.00 -4.82
C MET A 70 2.55 -21.90 -5.30
N ASP A 71 1.34 -22.28 -5.72
CA ASP A 71 0.22 -21.35 -5.98
C ASP A 71 -1.00 -21.81 -5.16
N GLY A 72 -1.59 -20.88 -4.41
CA GLY A 72 -2.64 -21.15 -3.43
C GLY A 72 -3.88 -20.31 -3.66
N ALA A 73 -5.04 -20.80 -3.21
CA ALA A 73 -6.29 -20.06 -3.35
C ALA A 73 -6.31 -18.79 -2.48
N ILE A 74 -6.90 -17.71 -3.00
CA ILE A 74 -7.08 -16.44 -2.26
C ILE A 74 -8.14 -16.59 -1.16
N LEU A 75 -9.27 -17.24 -1.48
CA LEU A 75 -10.32 -17.48 -0.49
C LEU A 75 -9.82 -18.49 0.55
N THR A 76 -9.70 -18.03 1.79
CA THR A 76 -9.05 -18.78 2.87
C THR A 76 -10.05 -19.13 3.96
N HIS A 77 -10.02 -20.38 4.44
CA HIS A 77 -10.90 -20.84 5.52
C HIS A 77 -10.64 -20.06 6.83
N PRO A 78 -11.67 -19.55 7.54
CA PRO A 78 -11.48 -18.68 8.72
C PRO A 78 -10.61 -19.29 9.84
N ALA A 79 -10.67 -20.61 10.02
CA ALA A 79 -9.85 -21.30 11.02
C ALA A 79 -8.34 -21.12 10.78
N VAL A 80 -7.89 -21.01 9.52
CA VAL A 80 -6.48 -20.75 9.17
C VAL A 80 -6.07 -19.34 9.59
N LEU A 81 -6.94 -18.35 9.36
CA LEU A 81 -6.70 -16.96 9.77
C LEU A 81 -6.70 -16.79 11.30
N LYS A 82 -7.49 -17.60 12.00
CA LYS A 82 -7.47 -17.65 13.47
C LYS A 82 -6.18 -18.29 13.99
N ALA A 83 -5.81 -19.46 13.46
CA ALA A 83 -4.62 -20.20 13.90
C ALA A 83 -3.32 -19.42 13.63
N SER A 84 -3.25 -18.69 12.51
CA SER A 84 -2.10 -17.82 12.17
C SER A 84 -2.06 -16.50 12.96
N GLY A 85 -3.08 -16.20 13.78
CA GLY A 85 -3.15 -14.98 14.58
C GLY A 85 -3.65 -13.73 13.85
N HIS A 86 -3.87 -13.79 12.53
CA HIS A 86 -4.34 -12.64 11.73
C HIS A 86 -5.64 -12.04 12.27
N VAL A 87 -6.59 -12.87 12.70
CA VAL A 87 -7.88 -12.40 13.24
C VAL A 87 -7.71 -11.51 14.48
N GLN A 88 -6.67 -11.74 15.29
CA GLN A 88 -6.43 -10.99 16.53
C GLN A 88 -5.40 -9.87 16.37
N GLY A 89 -4.40 -10.05 15.49
CA GLY A 89 -3.22 -9.19 15.43
C GLY A 89 -3.06 -8.36 14.15
N PHE A 90 -3.80 -8.65 13.08
CA PHE A 90 -3.67 -7.91 11.82
C PHE A 90 -4.67 -6.75 11.76
N SER A 91 -4.47 -5.75 12.62
CA SER A 91 -5.27 -4.53 12.67
C SER A 91 -4.41 -3.30 12.98
N ASP A 92 -4.80 -2.17 12.41
CA ASP A 92 -4.21 -0.86 12.73
C ASP A 92 -5.21 -0.06 13.61
N PRO A 93 -4.76 0.61 14.68
CA PRO A 93 -5.62 1.49 15.46
C PRO A 93 -6.14 2.66 14.60
N MET A 94 -7.45 2.84 14.58
CA MET A 94 -8.13 3.91 13.83
C MET A 94 -8.71 4.96 14.77
N ILE A 95 -8.63 6.23 14.37
CA ILE A 95 -9.13 7.39 15.11
C ILE A 95 -10.00 8.24 14.18
N ASP A 96 -11.11 8.73 14.70
CA ASP A 96 -12.04 9.59 13.98
C ASP A 96 -11.88 11.03 14.43
N CYS A 97 -11.58 11.94 13.50
CA CYS A 97 -11.61 13.35 13.83
C CYS A 97 -13.06 13.82 13.95
N ARG A 98 -13.46 14.32 15.13
CA ARG A 98 -14.86 14.75 15.36
C ARG A 98 -15.24 15.97 14.56
N THR A 99 -14.27 16.80 14.16
CA THR A 99 -14.46 18.03 13.39
C THR A 99 -14.72 17.75 11.91
N CYS A 100 -13.83 17.01 11.23
CA CYS A 100 -13.95 16.77 9.78
C CYS A 100 -14.48 15.38 9.42
N LYS A 101 -14.75 14.54 10.42
CA LYS A 101 -15.25 13.16 10.26
C LYS A 101 -14.32 12.25 9.46
N SER A 102 -13.05 12.62 9.30
CA SER A 102 -12.07 11.76 8.63
C SER A 102 -11.65 10.60 9.54
N HIS A 103 -11.62 9.40 8.98
CA HIS A 103 -10.99 8.23 9.57
C HIS A 103 -9.49 8.26 9.28
N LEU A 104 -8.68 8.17 10.33
CA LEU A 104 -7.23 8.23 10.24
C LEU A 104 -6.65 7.03 10.98
N ARG A 105 -5.54 6.48 10.49
CA ARG A 105 -4.75 5.60 11.34
C ARG A 105 -4.12 6.42 12.46
N ALA A 106 -4.01 5.85 13.65
CA ALA A 106 -3.52 6.57 14.83
C ALA A 106 -2.09 7.10 14.67
N ASP A 107 -1.29 6.47 13.80
CA ASP A 107 0.08 6.87 13.46
C ASP A 107 0.16 7.99 12.40
N GLN A 108 -0.96 8.37 11.79
CA GLN A 108 -1.05 9.48 10.83
C GLN A 108 -1.34 10.83 11.50
N LEU A 109 -1.60 10.85 12.81
CA LEU A 109 -1.79 12.09 13.53
C LEU A 109 -0.48 12.88 13.59
N VAL A 110 -0.57 14.18 13.31
CA VAL A 110 0.59 15.07 13.34
C VAL A 110 0.73 15.61 14.75
N GLU A 111 1.92 15.49 15.33
CA GLU A 111 2.22 16.07 16.63
C GLU A 111 2.79 17.48 16.47
N LYS A 112 2.12 18.46 17.07
CA LYS A 112 2.61 19.85 17.14
C LYS A 112 2.52 20.33 18.57
N LYS A 113 3.66 20.71 19.15
CA LYS A 113 3.76 21.17 20.54
C LYS A 113 3.13 20.16 21.53
N ASP A 114 3.51 18.89 21.39
CA ASP A 114 3.04 17.77 22.23
C ASP A 114 1.52 17.50 22.19
N VAL A 115 0.85 18.00 21.15
CA VAL A 115 -0.58 17.75 20.90
C VAL A 115 -0.75 17.06 19.55
N LYS A 116 -1.38 15.89 19.56
CA LYS A 116 -1.79 15.18 18.33
C LYS A 116 -2.94 15.91 17.66
N GLN A 117 -2.82 16.13 16.36
CA GLN A 117 -3.78 16.89 15.56
C GLN A 117 -4.12 16.11 14.29
N CYS A 118 -5.37 16.24 13.86
CA CYS A 118 -5.81 15.77 12.56
C CYS A 118 -5.00 16.47 11.45
N PRO A 119 -4.33 15.74 10.54
CA PRO A 119 -3.58 16.33 9.43
C PRO A 119 -4.47 17.12 8.46
N ASN A 120 -5.76 16.76 8.35
CA ASN A 120 -6.67 17.34 7.36
C ASN A 120 -7.24 18.70 7.79
N CYS A 121 -7.55 18.89 9.08
CA CYS A 121 -8.21 20.11 9.56
C CYS A 121 -7.60 20.73 10.83
N GLY A 122 -6.59 20.10 11.43
CA GLY A 122 -5.97 20.57 12.68
C GLY A 122 -6.81 20.31 13.95
N GLY A 123 -7.94 19.60 13.84
CA GLY A 123 -8.76 19.20 14.97
C GLY A 123 -7.97 18.39 16.00
N LYS A 124 -8.26 18.62 17.29
CA LYS A 124 -7.61 17.95 18.44
C LYS A 124 -8.49 16.86 19.06
N ASP A 125 -9.74 16.80 18.62
CA ASP A 125 -10.81 15.93 19.12
C ASP A 125 -11.37 15.01 18.03
#